data_AF-A0A429W8A0-F1
#
_entry.id   AF-A0A429W8A0-F1
#
_cell.length_a   1.000
_cell.length_b   1.000
_cell.length_c   1.000
_cell.angle_alpha   90.00
_cell.angle_beta   90.00
_cell.angle_gamma   90.00
#
_symmetry.space_group_name_H-M   'P 1'
#
loop_
_entity.id
_entity.type
_entity.pdbx_description
1 polymer ?
#
loop_
_entity_poly.entity_id
_entity_poly.type
_entity_poly.pdbx_seq_one_letter_code
_entity_poly.pdbx_strand_id
1 'polypeptide(L)'
;MSEEGLSSNQAAALFNVRRRSQVAEWWRLYSVHGELALRPGWKEEQTTMKKTRRQCADEEAPADDQRSREELLRDVQQLRMENAYLKKAQALVRAKRRSVPVKGR
;
A
#
# COMPACT_ATOMS: atom_id res chain seq x y z
N MET A 1 -17.83 4.34 -9.14
CA MET A 1 -18.59 4.34 -10.40
C MET A 1 -19.00 2.94 -10.84
N SER A 2 -18.45 1.86 -10.27
CA SER A 2 -18.80 0.49 -10.64
C SER A 2 -19.70 -0.24 -9.63
N GLU A 3 -20.65 0.47 -9.03
CA GLU A 3 -21.71 -0.13 -8.17
C GLU A 3 -23.10 0.46 -8.52
N GLU A 4 -23.21 1.78 -8.70
CA GLU A 4 -24.47 2.43 -9.10
C GLU A 4 -24.65 2.57 -10.62
N GLY A 5 -23.67 2.17 -11.44
CA GLY A 5 -23.73 2.26 -12.91
C GLY A 5 -23.76 3.68 -13.50
N LEU A 6 -23.62 4.71 -12.66
CA LEU A 6 -23.68 6.11 -13.08
C LEU A 6 -22.37 6.58 -13.72
N SER A 7 -22.48 7.22 -14.88
CA SER A 7 -21.39 7.97 -15.52
C SER A 7 -21.06 9.26 -14.75
N SER A 8 -19.83 9.76 -14.84
CA SER A 8 -19.39 10.98 -14.15
C SER A 8 -20.23 12.18 -14.60
N ASN A 9 -20.71 12.16 -15.84
CA ASN A 9 -21.62 13.17 -16.38
C ASN A 9 -23.00 13.11 -15.73
N GLN A 10 -23.54 11.91 -15.49
CA GLN A 10 -24.83 11.72 -14.84
C GLN A 10 -24.75 12.15 -13.37
N ALA A 11 -23.71 11.72 -12.66
CA ALA A 11 -23.46 12.16 -11.29
C ALA A 11 -23.28 13.68 -11.20
N ALA A 12 -22.52 14.30 -12.11
CA ALA A 12 -22.37 15.74 -12.13
C ALA A 12 -23.69 16.48 -12.39
N ALA A 13 -24.59 15.93 -13.23
CA ALA A 13 -25.91 16.50 -13.46
C ALA A 13 -26.82 16.38 -12.23
N LEU A 14 -26.82 15.22 -11.58
CA LEU A 14 -27.61 14.96 -10.37
C LEU A 14 -27.20 15.87 -9.21
N PHE A 15 -25.90 16.03 -8.99
CA PHE A 15 -25.36 16.85 -7.89
C PHE A 15 -25.06 18.30 -8.30
N ASN A 16 -25.53 18.73 -9.47
CA ASN A 16 -25.33 20.08 -10.01
C ASN A 16 -23.86 20.56 -9.97
N VAL A 17 -22.92 19.65 -10.25
CA VAL A 17 -21.48 19.94 -10.26
C VAL A 17 -21.09 20.54 -11.61
N ARG A 18 -20.61 21.79 -11.57
CA ARG A 18 -20.19 22.55 -12.76
C ARG A 18 -19.13 21.81 -13.60
N ARG A 19 -18.16 21.15 -12.94
CA ARG A 19 -17.04 20.45 -13.60
C ARG A 19 -17.23 18.94 -13.51
N ARG A 20 -17.69 18.33 -14.59
CA ARG A 20 -17.92 16.87 -14.66
C ARG A 20 -16.64 16.05 -14.45
N SER A 21 -15.50 16.57 -14.91
CA SER A 21 -14.18 15.98 -14.69
C SER A 21 -13.78 15.90 -13.21
N GLN A 22 -14.30 16.80 -12.37
CA GLN A 22 -14.01 16.83 -10.94
C GLN A 22 -14.62 15.62 -10.22
N VAL A 23 -15.78 15.15 -10.67
CA VAL A 23 -16.40 13.92 -10.15
C VAL A 23 -15.53 12.69 -10.43
N ALA A 24 -14.94 12.60 -11.62
CA ALA A 24 -14.02 11.51 -11.97
C ALA A 24 -12.69 11.59 -11.20
N GLU A 25 -12.23 12.79 -10.86
CA GLU A 25 -11.05 13.01 -10.03
C GLU A 25 -11.32 12.61 -8.57
N TRP A 26 -12.43 13.05 -7.99
CA TRP A 26 -12.86 12.64 -6.64
C TRP A 26 -13.04 11.14 -6.52
N TRP A 27 -13.63 10.50 -7.54
CA TRP A 27 -13.78 9.05 -7.53
C TRP A 27 -12.43 8.32 -7.49
N ARG A 28 -11.46 8.74 -8.32
CA ARG A 28 -10.10 8.16 -8.30
C ARG A 28 -9.41 8.38 -6.97
N LEU A 29 -9.50 9.58 -6.41
CA LEU A 29 -8.93 9.90 -5.10
C LEU A 29 -9.53 9.03 -3.99
N TYR A 30 -10.86 8.88 -4.00
CA TYR A 30 -11.58 8.07 -3.03
C TYR A 30 -11.23 6.58 -3.15
N SER A 31 -11.11 6.03 -4.36
CA SER A 31 -10.73 4.64 -4.56
C SER A 31 -9.32 4.30 -4.06
N VAL A 32 -8.41 5.28 -4.01
CA VAL A 32 -7.02 5.08 -3.58
C VAL A 32 -6.83 5.40 -2.10
N HIS A 33 -7.47 6.45 -1.58
CA HIS A 33 -7.19 7.03 -0.26
C HIS A 33 -8.41 7.09 0.66
N GLY A 34 -9.57 6.61 0.21
CA GLY A 34 -10.82 6.64 0.97
C GLY A 34 -11.34 8.05 1.21
N GLU A 35 -12.10 8.21 2.30
CA GLU A 35 -12.76 9.47 2.66
C GLU A 35 -11.79 10.63 2.94
N LEU A 36 -10.57 10.33 3.40
CA LEU A 36 -9.59 11.34 3.80
C LEU A 36 -9.20 12.24 2.63
N ALA A 37 -9.17 11.69 1.41
CA ALA A 37 -8.80 12.44 0.21
C ALA A 37 -9.87 13.40 -0.31
N LEU A 38 -11.07 13.38 0.26
CA LEU A 38 -12.13 14.34 -0.04
C LEU A 38 -12.19 15.48 1.00
N ARG A 39 -11.36 15.43 2.05
CA ARG A 39 -11.30 16.49 3.06
C ARG A 39 -10.61 17.74 2.50
N PRO A 40 -11.07 18.95 2.89
CA PRO A 40 -10.37 20.19 2.56
C PRO A 40 -8.90 20.14 3.02
N GLY A 41 -7.97 20.64 2.19
CA GLY A 41 -6.54 20.67 2.52
C GLY A 41 -5.74 19.41 2.16
N TRP A 42 -6.39 18.31 1.74
CA TRP A 42 -5.67 17.08 1.37
C TRP A 42 -4.60 17.30 0.28
N LYS A 43 -4.94 18.01 -0.81
CA LYS A 43 -3.95 18.31 -1.86
C LYS A 43 -2.79 19.15 -1.36
N GLU A 44 -3.04 20.07 -0.42
CA GLU A 44 -2.00 20.93 0.16
C GLU A 44 -1.08 20.11 1.07
N GLU A 45 -1.61 19.17 1.84
CA GLU A 45 -0.85 18.23 2.66
C GLU A 45 0.05 17.30 1.82
N GLN A 46 -0.44 16.85 0.66
CA GLN A 46 0.35 16.00 -0.25
C GLN A 46 1.40 16.80 -1.06
N THR A 47 1.18 18.09 -1.30
CA THR A 47 2.07 18.94 -2.13
C THR A 47 3.05 19.77 -1.32
N THR A 48 2.78 19.99 -0.02
CA THR A 48 3.76 20.55 0.89
C THR A 48 4.85 19.50 1.11
N MET A 49 5.90 19.59 0.31
CA MET A 49 7.19 19.06 0.73
C MET A 49 7.54 19.75 2.04
N LYS A 50 7.28 19.08 3.18
CA LYS A 50 7.83 19.48 4.46
C LYS A 50 9.32 19.64 4.20
N LYS A 51 9.81 20.88 4.20
CA LYS A 51 11.23 21.18 4.07
C LYS A 51 11.90 20.30 5.10
N THR A 52 12.61 19.27 4.64
CA THR A 52 13.21 18.25 5.50
C THR A 52 14.19 18.94 6.43
N ARG A 53 13.72 19.40 7.59
CA ARG A 53 14.54 19.30 8.78
C ARG A 53 14.62 17.81 9.00
N ARG A 54 15.81 17.24 8.79
CA ARG A 54 16.13 15.89 9.22
C ARG A 54 15.83 15.83 10.71
N GLN A 55 14.60 15.48 11.04
CA GLN A 55 14.27 14.90 12.31
C GLN A 55 14.49 13.43 12.05
N CYS A 56 15.70 12.98 12.40
CA CYS A 56 15.81 11.66 13.00
C CYS A 56 14.87 11.72 14.21
N ALA A 57 13.64 11.31 13.99
CA ALA A 57 12.66 11.00 15.01
C ALA A 57 11.91 9.87 14.34
N ASP A 58 12.40 8.67 14.63
CA ASP A 58 11.59 7.48 14.80
C ASP A 58 10.24 7.61 14.10
N GLU A 59 10.16 7.16 12.85
CA GLU A 59 8.92 6.57 12.37
C GLU A 59 8.72 5.36 13.30
N GLU A 60 8.12 5.64 14.46
CA GLU A 60 7.54 4.65 15.33
C GLU A 60 6.63 3.84 14.40
N ALA A 61 7.12 2.66 14.02
CA ALA A 61 6.26 1.59 13.55
C ALA A 61 5.01 1.63 14.44
N PRO A 62 3.80 1.62 13.88
CA PRO A 62 2.57 1.78 14.66
C PRO A 62 2.70 0.89 15.88
N ALA A 63 2.73 1.51 17.07
CA ALA A 63 3.18 0.87 18.28
C ALA A 63 2.53 -0.51 18.40
N ASP A 64 3.37 -1.55 18.34
CA ASP A 64 2.98 -2.95 18.49
C ASP A 64 2.25 -3.20 19.82
N ASP A 65 2.31 -2.21 20.72
CA ASP A 65 1.73 -2.15 22.06
C ASP A 65 0.19 -2.15 22.12
N GLN A 66 -0.51 -1.93 21.00
CA GLN A 66 -1.98 -2.04 20.94
C GLN A 66 -2.48 -3.40 20.42
N ARG A 67 -1.61 -4.26 19.90
CA ARG A 67 -2.04 -5.56 19.36
C ARG A 67 -2.31 -6.55 20.48
N SER A 68 -3.36 -7.36 20.30
CA SER A 68 -3.62 -8.47 21.22
C SER A 68 -2.46 -9.48 21.15
N ARG A 69 -2.09 -10.07 22.29
CA ARG A 69 -1.08 -11.14 22.37
C ARG A 69 -1.31 -12.25 21.33
N GLU A 70 -2.56 -12.55 21.02
CA GLU A 70 -2.92 -13.56 20.02
C GLU A 70 -2.56 -13.15 18.60
N GLU A 71 -2.73 -11.87 18.26
CA GLU A 71 -2.40 -11.32 16.95
C GLU A 71 -0.88 -11.37 16.71
N LEU A 72 -0.11 -10.95 17.72
CA LEU A 72 1.36 -11.06 17.69
C LEU A 72 1.84 -12.50 17.47
N LEU A 73 1.18 -13.48 18.11
CA LEU A 73 1.53 -14.88 17.91
C LEU A 73 1.21 -15.36 16.49
N ARG A 74 0.10 -14.91 15.89
CA ARG A 74 -0.26 -15.24 14.50
C ARG A 74 0.76 -14.65 13.53
N ASP A 75 1.13 -13.38 13.71
CA ASP A 75 2.14 -12.69 12.90
C ASP A 75 3.49 -13.41 12.98
N VAL A 76 3.94 -13.77 14.19
CA VAL A 76 5.19 -14.53 14.39
C VAL A 76 5.14 -15.90 13.70
N GLN A 77 4.01 -16.60 13.75
CA GLN A 77 3.85 -17.88 13.05
C GLN A 77 3.92 -17.69 11.53
N GLN A 78 3.23 -16.69 10.99
CA GLN A 78 3.27 -16.35 9.58
C GLN A 78 4.70 -16.04 9.12
N LEU A 79 5.41 -15.15 9.82
CA LEU A 79 6.79 -14.78 9.51
C LEU A 79 7.75 -15.98 9.57
N ARG A 80 7.53 -16.93 10.49
CA ARG A 80 8.31 -18.18 10.56
C ARG A 80 8.08 -19.07 9.34
N MET A 81 6.82 -19.19 8.89
CA MET A 81 6.48 -19.96 7.69
C MET A 81 7.11 -19.34 6.44
N GLU A 82 6.98 -18.02 6.27
CA GLU A 82 7.58 -17.28 5.16
C GLU A 82 9.11 -17.45 5.13
N ASN A 83 9.77 -17.30 6.27
CA ASN A 83 11.22 -17.52 6.38
C ASN A 83 11.63 -18.96 6.04
N ALA A 84 10.87 -19.96 6.50
CA ALA A 84 11.15 -21.36 6.18
C ALA A 84 11.03 -21.63 4.68
N TYR A 85 10.01 -21.08 4.03
CA TYR A 85 9.82 -21.18 2.58
C TYR A 85 10.99 -20.55 1.81
N LEU A 86 11.38 -19.33 2.17
CA LEU A 86 12.50 -18.63 1.54
C LEU A 86 13.82 -19.39 1.70
N LYS A 87 14.10 -19.93 2.89
CA LYS A 87 15.29 -20.77 3.13
C LYS A 87 15.29 -22.01 2.25
N LYS A 88 14.14 -22.68 2.09
CA LYS A 88 14.00 -23.84 1.21
C LYS A 88 14.24 -23.46 -0.26
N ALA A 89 13.68 -22.35 -0.72
CA ALA A 89 13.91 -21.84 -2.08
C ALA A 89 15.39 -21.53 -2.32
N GLN A 90 16.06 -20.83 -1.38
CA GLN A 90 17.48 -20.55 -1.45
C GLN A 90 18.34 -21.82 -1.46
N ALA A 91 17.98 -22.83 -0.67
CA ALA A 91 18.67 -24.12 -0.66
C ALA A 91 18.59 -24.82 -2.02
N LEU A 92 17.42 -24.82 -2.67
CA LEU A 92 17.25 -25.38 -4.01
C LEU A 92 18.08 -24.64 -5.06
N VAL A 93 18.12 -23.31 -5.01
CA VAL A 93 18.96 -22.51 -5.92
C VAL A 93 20.44 -22.82 -5.70
N ARG A 94 20.90 -22.89 -4.45
CA ARG A 94 22.28 -23.27 -4.11
C ARG A 94 22.61 -24.68 -4.58
N ALA A 95 21.71 -25.64 -4.40
CA ALA A 95 21.90 -27.01 -4.87
C ALA A 95 22.04 -27.07 -6.40
N LYS A 96 21.16 -26.39 -7.14
CA LYS A 96 21.26 -26.29 -8.60
C LYS A 96 22.58 -25.68 -9.06
N ARG A 97 23.03 -24.58 -8.44
CA ARG A 97 24.31 -23.94 -8.77
C ARG A 97 25.50 -24.87 -8.55
N ARG A 98 25.46 -25.68 -7.49
CA ARG A 98 26.51 -26.68 -7.19
C ARG A 98 26.46 -27.88 -8.13
N SER A 99 25.29 -28.27 -8.63
CA SER A 99 25.12 -29.41 -9.53
C SER A 99 25.36 -29.07 -11.01
N VAL A 100 25.53 -27.80 -11.38
CA VAL A 100 25.97 -27.45 -12.74
C VAL A 100 27.46 -27.80 -12.85
N PRO A 101 27.85 -28.80 -13.67
CA PRO A 101 29.25 -29.10 -13.88
C PRO A 101 29.92 -27.87 -14.51
N VAL A 102 31.02 -27.42 -13.92
CA VAL A 102 31.92 -26.46 -14.57
C VAL A 102 32.43 -27.15 -15.82
N LYS A 103 31.87 -26.80 -16.97
CA LYS A 103 32.35 -27.28 -18.26
C LYS A 103 33.71 -26.61 -18.47
N GLY A 104 34.76 -27.38 -18.19
CA GLY A 104 36.16 -26.95 -18.25
C GLY A 104 36.48 -26.36 -19.62
N ARG A 105 37.29 -25.30 -19.59
CA ARG A 105 38.20 -24.98 -20.68
C ARG A 105 39.43 -25.88 -20.58
#